data_AF-A0A090X995-F1
#
_entry.id   AF-A0A090X995-F1
#
_cell.length_a   1.000
_cell.length_b   1.000
_cell.length_c   1.000
_cell.angle_alpha   90.00
_cell.angle_beta   90.00
_cell.angle_gamma   90.00
#
_symmetry.space_group_name_H-M   'P 1'
#
loop_
_entity.id
_entity.type
_entity.pdbx_description
1 polymer ?
#
loop_
_entity_poly.entity_id
_entity_poly.type
_entity_poly.pdbx_seq_one_letter_code
_entity_poly.pdbx_strand_id
1 'polypeptide(L)'
;MHRAGLLDVLLACVAKALTVQAKAKGGRGAATTLATSIHPRDPLGARWWLRGSVSRKLAQGIVALLRDMAAGKLTEPWARVTKGAIAENILNFTKIDEKYRTPTECLKTPTLWLALASLCVLDQEHVDRLSSGQWVKGRGDGLQVPPRPTCDNHDDGETPAIILCNVCGNVCADCDRFLHLHRRTKTHQRQVFKEEEEAIKVDLHEGCGRTKLFWVMALADSKTLKAMVEFREATRGKSASASTGGVCRFCGAPGATGLLSSGNVCSDCREHAANACSKTHLCGHLCNGIRGEASCLPCLHGCGTARGLRQDADDMCMICFSEALSCAPAIQLSCGHVFHYHCCKTVLSRSWSGPRITFSFSLCPICKAPMEHGVLRDLLEPIRALFEDVQRKALMRLEYEGLHRAEAITAPGARFHGDPAGFAMERYAYYVCFKCKKAYYGGEVRCDVEAGPVDDYDPAELVCGACSDISRAQMCPKHGTDFLEYKCRYCCSVAVFFCFGTTHFCNACHDDFQRVANLPKQQLPRCPAGPKAKQLEGEECPLHIKHPPTGEEFALGCGVCRNAHTF
;
A
#
# COMPACT_ATOMS: atom_id res chain seq x y z
N MET A 1 -19.55 27.90 16.75
CA MET A 1 -20.20 26.63 16.34
C MET A 1 -20.02 26.45 14.84
N HIS A 2 -19.36 25.37 14.40
CA HIS A 2 -19.13 25.05 12.99
C HIS A 2 -20.46 24.66 12.30
N ARG A 3 -20.87 25.39 11.25
CA ARG A 3 -22.09 25.10 10.49
C ARG A 3 -21.76 24.01 9.47
N ALA A 4 -22.37 22.83 9.58
CA ALA A 4 -22.09 21.71 8.69
C ALA A 4 -22.44 22.05 7.23
N GLY A 5 -21.52 21.81 6.31
CA GLY A 5 -21.66 22.08 4.88
C GLY A 5 -21.54 20.82 4.01
N LEU A 6 -21.75 20.98 2.70
CA LEU A 6 -21.63 19.89 1.72
C LEU A 6 -20.27 19.17 1.79
N LEU A 7 -19.19 19.94 1.96
CA LEU A 7 -17.84 19.41 2.01
C LEU A 7 -17.59 18.50 3.22
N ASP A 8 -18.24 18.77 4.36
CA ASP A 8 -18.17 17.88 5.53
C ASP A 8 -18.78 16.52 5.21
N VAL A 9 -19.89 16.50 4.47
CA VAL A 9 -20.58 15.27 4.05
C VAL A 9 -19.73 14.49 3.04
N LEU A 10 -19.06 15.17 2.11
CA LEU A 10 -18.15 14.52 1.16
C LEU A 10 -16.92 13.94 1.87
N LEU A 11 -16.30 14.69 2.78
CA LEU A 11 -15.20 14.21 3.62
C LEU A 11 -15.64 13.06 4.53
N ALA A 12 -16.90 13.03 4.98
CA ALA A 12 -17.46 11.90 5.71
C ALA A 12 -17.42 10.60 4.91
N CYS A 13 -17.72 10.66 3.62
CA CYS A 13 -17.69 9.49 2.76
C CYS A 13 -16.28 8.91 2.64
N VAL A 14 -15.26 9.78 2.60
CA VAL A 14 -13.86 9.37 2.68
C VAL A 14 -13.56 8.77 4.05
N ALA A 15 -13.94 9.45 5.13
CA ALA A 15 -13.74 8.98 6.51
C ALA A 15 -14.34 7.59 6.79
N LYS A 16 -15.54 7.31 6.25
CA LYS A 16 -16.23 6.01 6.38
C LYS A 16 -15.49 4.85 5.73
N ALA A 17 -14.66 5.13 4.73
CA ALA A 17 -13.85 4.13 4.05
C ALA A 17 -12.44 3.99 4.65
N LEU A 18 -12.07 4.85 5.61
CA LEU A 18 -10.77 4.79 6.27
C LEU A 18 -10.68 3.61 7.25
N THR A 19 -9.54 2.91 7.19
CA THR A 19 -9.11 2.01 8.25
C THR A 19 -8.02 2.68 9.05
N VAL A 20 -8.27 2.96 10.32
CA VAL A 20 -7.38 3.72 11.21
C VAL A 20 -6.69 2.77 12.19
N GLN A 21 -5.38 2.87 12.32
CA GLN A 21 -4.63 2.25 13.41
C GLN A 21 -4.29 3.29 14.47
N ALA A 22 -4.89 3.17 15.66
CA ALA A 22 -4.53 4.01 16.80
C ALA A 22 -3.46 3.32 17.64
N LYS A 23 -2.39 4.04 17.94
CA LYS A 23 -1.27 3.55 18.77
C LYS A 23 -0.98 4.52 19.91
N ALA A 24 -0.82 4.00 21.11
CA ALA A 24 -0.04 4.68 22.14
C ALA A 24 1.44 4.31 21.96
N LYS A 25 2.36 5.23 22.26
CA LYS A 25 3.81 5.02 22.11
C LYS A 25 4.25 3.67 22.71
N GLY A 26 4.83 2.78 21.88
CA GLY A 26 5.29 1.44 22.29
C GLY A 26 4.26 0.31 22.23
N GLY A 27 3.01 0.56 21.83
CA GLY A 27 1.96 -0.46 21.71
C GLY A 27 1.67 -0.93 20.27
N ARG A 28 1.22 -2.18 20.10
CA ARG A 28 0.60 -2.65 18.85
C ARG A 28 -0.80 -2.04 18.74
N GLY A 29 -1.07 -1.34 17.64
CA GLY A 29 -2.34 -0.65 17.43
C GLY A 29 -3.40 -1.59 16.86
N ALA A 30 -4.63 -1.50 17.38
CA ALA A 30 -5.78 -2.17 16.78
C ALA A 30 -6.28 -1.37 15.57
N ALA A 31 -6.63 -2.08 14.49
CA ALA A 31 -7.28 -1.46 13.34
C ALA A 31 -8.76 -1.19 13.69
N THR A 32 -9.25 -0.01 13.34
CA THR A 32 -10.60 0.45 13.66
C THR A 32 -11.17 1.25 12.50
N THR A 33 -12.48 1.19 12.30
CA THR A 33 -13.22 1.96 11.29
C THR A 33 -14.19 2.92 11.96
N LEU A 34 -14.66 3.92 11.22
CA LEU A 34 -15.63 4.89 11.75
C LEU A 34 -16.90 4.19 12.27
N ALA A 35 -17.36 3.15 11.56
CA ALA A 35 -18.54 2.37 11.91
C ALA A 35 -18.38 1.64 13.27
N THR A 36 -17.16 1.24 13.62
CA THR A 36 -16.86 0.62 14.92
C THR A 36 -16.56 1.64 16.02
N SER A 37 -16.09 2.84 15.67
CA SER A 37 -15.76 3.89 16.64
C SER A 37 -16.95 4.74 17.07
N ILE A 38 -17.98 4.86 16.22
CA ILE A 38 -19.18 5.64 16.51
C ILE A 38 -20.38 4.71 16.45
N HIS A 39 -20.95 4.40 17.62
CA HIS A 39 -22.05 3.47 17.73
C HIS A 39 -23.33 4.08 17.10
N PRO A 40 -24.21 3.29 16.45
CA PRO A 40 -25.45 3.79 15.86
C PRO A 40 -26.38 4.53 16.84
N ARG A 41 -26.24 4.28 18.14
CA ARG A 41 -27.01 4.92 19.22
C ARG A 41 -26.34 6.18 19.80
N ASP A 42 -25.11 6.52 19.38
CA ASP A 42 -24.41 7.69 19.91
C ASP A 42 -25.10 8.98 19.45
N PRO A 43 -25.30 9.96 20.35
CA PRO A 43 -25.97 11.22 20.04
C PRO A 43 -25.05 12.12 19.20
N LEU A 44 -25.04 11.91 17.87
CA LEU A 44 -24.28 12.72 16.92
C LEU A 44 -24.98 14.04 16.51
N GLY A 45 -26.20 14.26 17.00
CA GLY A 45 -27.01 15.43 16.65
C GLY A 45 -27.11 15.63 15.12
N ALA A 46 -26.79 16.83 14.65
CA ALA A 46 -26.81 17.20 13.23
C ALA A 46 -25.76 16.47 12.35
N ARG A 47 -24.85 15.69 12.94
CA ARG A 47 -23.78 14.94 12.22
C ARG A 47 -24.14 13.48 11.96
N TRP A 48 -25.45 13.17 11.82
CA TRP A 48 -25.95 11.83 11.53
C TRP A 48 -25.30 11.18 10.29
N TRP A 49 -24.86 12.02 9.33
CA TRP A 49 -24.21 11.61 8.09
C TRP A 49 -22.84 10.95 8.28
N LEU A 50 -22.26 10.90 9.49
CA LEU A 50 -21.06 10.11 9.79
C LEU A 50 -21.34 8.62 10.00
N ARG A 51 -22.60 8.21 10.16
CA ARG A 51 -22.96 6.81 10.41
C ARG A 51 -22.85 5.94 9.15
N GLY A 52 -22.55 4.66 9.37
CA GLY A 52 -22.47 3.64 8.32
C GLY A 52 -21.08 3.50 7.69
N SER A 53 -21.02 2.78 6.58
CA SER A 53 -19.80 2.52 5.82
C SER A 53 -19.97 2.98 4.37
N VAL A 54 -18.85 3.16 3.68
CA VAL A 54 -18.80 3.52 2.24
C VAL A 54 -17.83 2.57 1.56
N SER A 55 -18.14 2.16 0.32
CA SER A 55 -17.23 1.32 -0.45
C SER A 55 -15.95 2.08 -0.82
N ARG A 56 -14.81 1.37 -0.84
CA ARG A 56 -13.51 1.97 -1.19
C ARG A 56 -13.53 2.67 -2.55
N LYS A 57 -14.21 2.08 -3.55
CA LYS A 57 -14.33 2.64 -4.91
C LYS A 57 -15.06 3.98 -4.90
N LEU A 58 -16.16 4.11 -4.15
CA LEU A 58 -16.89 5.37 -4.04
C LEU A 58 -16.05 6.43 -3.34
N ALA A 59 -15.38 6.08 -2.24
CA ALA A 59 -14.51 6.99 -1.51
C ALA A 59 -13.34 7.50 -2.38
N GLN A 60 -12.72 6.63 -3.18
CA GLN A 60 -11.67 7.03 -4.15
C GLN A 60 -12.19 8.02 -5.20
N GLY A 61 -13.42 7.82 -5.70
CA GLY A 61 -14.08 8.77 -6.60
C GLY A 61 -14.31 10.14 -5.94
N ILE A 62 -14.69 10.16 -4.66
CA ILE A 62 -14.89 11.40 -3.89
C ILE A 62 -13.54 12.08 -3.59
N VAL A 63 -12.48 11.34 -3.28
CA VAL A 63 -11.12 11.89 -3.14
C VAL A 63 -10.69 12.59 -4.43
N ALA A 64 -10.91 11.96 -5.59
CA ALA A 64 -10.62 12.57 -6.88
C ALA A 64 -11.44 13.85 -7.11
N LEU A 65 -12.75 13.81 -6.85
CA LEU A 65 -13.63 14.98 -6.95
C LEU A 65 -13.14 16.14 -6.07
N LEU A 66 -12.84 15.88 -4.79
CA LEU A 66 -12.38 16.91 -3.85
C LEU A 66 -11.04 17.52 -4.28
N ARG A 67 -10.13 16.71 -4.84
CA ARG A 67 -8.86 17.21 -5.41
C ARG A 67 -9.09 18.06 -6.64
N ASP A 68 -9.98 17.65 -7.54
CA ASP A 68 -10.32 18.42 -8.73
C ASP A 68 -11.02 19.74 -8.38
N MET A 69 -11.87 19.73 -7.35
CA MET A 69 -12.47 20.93 -6.77
C MET A 69 -11.40 21.87 -6.20
N ALA A 70 -10.50 21.35 -5.35
CA ALA A 70 -9.40 22.15 -4.77
C ALA A 70 -8.44 22.70 -5.84
N ALA A 71 -8.19 21.95 -6.92
CA ALA A 71 -7.36 22.36 -8.04
C ALA A 71 -8.04 23.37 -8.99
N GLY A 72 -9.30 23.75 -8.74
CA GLY A 72 -10.03 24.72 -9.56
C GLY A 72 -10.56 24.18 -10.89
N LYS A 73 -10.59 22.85 -11.08
CA LYS A 73 -11.09 22.23 -12.31
C LYS A 73 -12.60 22.35 -12.48
N LEU A 74 -13.33 22.58 -11.38
CA LEU A 74 -14.76 22.94 -11.44
C LEU A 74 -14.89 24.45 -11.65
N THR A 75 -14.58 25.24 -10.60
CA THR A 75 -14.52 26.70 -10.65
C THR A 75 -13.58 27.23 -9.56
N GLU A 76 -13.07 28.45 -9.74
CA GLU A 76 -12.21 29.12 -8.76
C GLU A 76 -12.88 29.35 -7.38
N PRO A 77 -14.16 29.74 -7.28
CA PRO A 77 -14.87 29.78 -6.00
C PRO A 77 -14.89 28.43 -5.28
N TRP A 78 -15.12 27.34 -6.00
CA TRP A 78 -15.09 25.99 -5.41
C TRP A 78 -13.70 25.60 -4.93
N ALA A 79 -12.63 26.01 -5.62
CA ALA A 79 -11.27 25.81 -5.14
C ALA A 79 -11.05 26.47 -3.78
N ARG A 80 -11.40 27.75 -3.65
CA ARG A 80 -11.25 28.49 -2.39
C ARG A 80 -12.06 27.87 -1.25
N VAL A 81 -13.33 27.53 -1.50
CA VAL A 81 -14.21 26.94 -0.49
C VAL A 81 -13.73 25.54 -0.08
N THR A 82 -13.29 24.72 -1.04
CA THR A 82 -12.80 23.36 -0.79
C THR A 82 -11.50 23.39 0.01
N LYS A 83 -10.53 24.21 -0.41
CA LYS A 83 -9.28 24.40 0.34
C LYS A 83 -9.56 24.89 1.76
N GLY A 84 -10.54 25.78 1.92
CA GLY A 84 -10.92 26.28 3.22
C GLY A 84 -11.49 25.24 4.17
N ALA A 85 -12.37 24.36 3.66
CA ALA A 85 -12.92 23.29 4.48
C ALA A 85 -11.87 22.24 4.87
N ILE A 86 -10.92 21.92 3.97
CA ILE A 86 -9.81 20.99 4.26
C ILE A 86 -8.93 21.57 5.38
N ALA A 87 -8.51 22.83 5.25
CA ALA A 87 -7.71 23.52 6.27
C ALA A 87 -8.46 23.65 7.60
N GLU A 88 -9.75 23.99 7.58
CA GLU A 88 -10.54 24.15 8.79
C GLU A 88 -10.69 22.84 9.58
N ASN A 89 -10.88 21.70 8.89
CA ASN A 89 -10.93 20.40 9.56
C ASN A 89 -9.60 20.03 10.24
N ILE A 90 -8.47 20.32 9.60
CA ILE A 90 -7.13 20.13 10.18
C ILE A 90 -6.89 21.08 11.37
N LEU A 91 -7.32 22.34 11.27
CA LEU A 91 -7.22 23.31 12.37
C LEU A 91 -8.16 22.98 13.54
N ASN A 92 -9.33 22.41 13.27
CA ASN A 92 -10.24 21.97 14.34
C ASN A 92 -9.66 20.80 15.13
N PHE A 93 -8.81 19.98 14.51
CA PHE A 93 -8.08 18.90 15.18
C PHE A 93 -7.12 19.42 16.26
N THR A 94 -6.51 20.59 16.06
CA THR A 94 -5.62 21.21 17.06
C THR A 94 -6.37 21.68 18.31
N LYS A 95 -7.66 22.00 18.15
CA LYS A 95 -8.54 22.53 19.20
C LYS A 95 -9.26 21.45 20.01
N ILE A 96 -8.91 20.17 19.84
CA ILE A 96 -9.50 19.09 20.64
C ILE A 96 -9.12 19.28 22.12
N ASP A 97 -10.15 19.29 22.98
CA ASP A 97 -10.00 19.38 24.43
C ASP A 97 -9.15 18.23 24.99
N GLU A 98 -8.41 18.50 26.06
CA GLU A 98 -7.51 17.53 26.68
C GLU A 98 -8.19 16.20 27.05
N LYS A 99 -9.44 16.25 27.51
CA LYS A 99 -10.23 15.06 27.87
C LYS A 99 -10.43 14.06 26.72
N TYR A 100 -10.32 14.51 25.47
CA TYR A 100 -10.47 13.68 24.28
C TYR A 100 -9.13 13.29 23.64
N ARG A 101 -7.98 13.61 24.26
CA ARG A 101 -6.65 13.34 23.71
C ARG A 101 -6.12 11.93 24.01
N THR A 102 -6.97 11.04 24.55
CA THR A 102 -6.64 9.62 24.73
C THR A 102 -7.08 8.82 23.51
N PRO A 103 -6.42 7.68 23.18
CA PRO A 103 -6.78 6.86 22.02
C PRO A 103 -8.26 6.47 21.98
N THR A 104 -8.82 6.07 23.13
CA THR A 104 -10.21 5.60 23.26
C THR A 104 -11.23 6.70 23.03
N GLU A 105 -10.96 7.92 23.51
CA GLU A 105 -11.89 9.04 23.39
C GLU A 105 -11.73 9.78 22.06
N CYS A 106 -10.50 9.95 21.58
CA CYS A 106 -10.21 10.65 20.33
C CYS A 106 -10.85 9.96 19.13
N LEU A 107 -10.80 8.61 19.08
CA LEU A 107 -11.40 7.81 18.02
C LEU A 107 -12.93 7.97 17.93
N LYS A 108 -13.61 8.35 19.02
CA LYS A 108 -15.06 8.62 19.02
C LYS A 108 -15.38 10.02 18.48
N THR A 109 -14.38 10.88 18.30
CA THR A 109 -14.62 12.27 17.89
C THR A 109 -14.78 12.40 16.37
N PRO A 110 -15.86 13.03 15.88
CA PRO A 110 -15.99 13.39 14.46
C PRO A 110 -14.82 14.22 13.92
N THR A 111 -14.23 15.06 14.78
CA THR A 111 -13.14 15.98 14.41
C THR A 111 -11.91 15.22 13.93
N LEU A 112 -11.53 14.12 14.59
CA LEU A 112 -10.42 13.28 14.14
C LEU A 112 -10.68 12.71 12.74
N TRP A 113 -11.85 12.13 12.52
CA TRP A 113 -12.17 11.45 11.27
C TRP A 113 -12.26 12.40 10.08
N LEU A 114 -12.82 13.59 10.27
CA LEU A 114 -12.83 14.64 9.25
C LEU A 114 -11.42 15.18 8.98
N ALA A 115 -10.57 15.29 10.00
CA ALA A 115 -9.17 15.66 9.82
C ALA A 115 -8.43 14.58 9.00
N LEU A 116 -8.58 13.30 9.32
CA LEU A 116 -7.97 12.19 8.57
C LEU A 116 -8.45 12.12 7.11
N ALA A 117 -9.74 12.36 6.87
CA ALA A 117 -10.27 12.49 5.52
C ALA A 117 -9.67 13.69 4.77
N SER A 118 -9.49 14.82 5.47
CA SER A 118 -8.86 16.02 4.92
C SER A 118 -7.39 15.78 4.59
N LEU A 119 -6.66 14.99 5.39
CA LEU A 119 -5.28 14.57 5.08
C LEU A 119 -5.19 13.77 3.78
N CYS A 120 -6.22 13.00 3.39
CA CYS A 120 -6.24 12.26 2.12
C CYS A 120 -6.35 13.18 0.89
N VAL A 121 -6.86 14.40 1.05
CA VAL A 121 -7.10 15.35 -0.03
C VAL A 121 -6.21 16.60 0.07
N LEU A 122 -5.20 16.57 0.94
CA LEU A 122 -4.18 17.62 1.05
C LEU A 122 -3.50 17.89 -0.30
N ASP A 123 -3.17 19.16 -0.52
CA ASP A 123 -2.30 19.63 -1.60
C ASP A 123 -1.12 20.41 -1.00
N GLN A 124 -0.16 20.80 -1.86
CA GLN A 124 1.03 21.52 -1.43
C GLN A 124 0.71 22.92 -0.86
N GLU A 125 -0.31 23.61 -1.36
CA GLU A 125 -0.70 24.94 -0.89
C GLU A 125 -1.22 24.88 0.55
N HIS A 126 -1.91 23.80 0.94
CA HIS A 126 -2.28 23.57 2.33
C HIS A 126 -1.05 23.39 3.23
N VAL A 127 -0.07 22.59 2.80
CA VAL A 127 1.18 22.34 3.54
C VAL A 127 1.89 23.66 3.83
N ASP A 128 2.11 24.47 2.80
CA ASP A 128 2.85 25.72 2.91
C ASP A 128 2.14 26.72 3.84
N ARG A 129 0.80 26.82 3.78
CA ARG A 129 0.03 27.81 4.56
C ARG A 129 -0.34 27.37 5.97
N LEU A 130 -0.54 26.07 6.22
CA LEU A 130 -0.83 25.54 7.55
C LEU A 130 0.44 25.52 8.41
N SER A 131 1.57 25.07 7.84
CA SER A 131 2.85 25.00 8.55
C SER A 131 3.49 26.37 8.79
N SER A 132 3.19 27.39 7.96
CA SER A 132 3.64 28.79 8.17
C SER A 132 2.73 29.61 9.09
N GLY A 133 1.60 29.04 9.56
CA GLY A 133 0.61 29.76 10.37
C GLY A 133 -0.16 30.86 9.62
N GLN A 134 0.02 30.99 8.30
CA GLN A 134 -0.67 32.00 7.48
C GLN A 134 -2.20 31.81 7.46
N TRP A 135 -2.67 30.57 7.60
CA TRP A 135 -4.10 30.26 7.71
C TRP A 135 -4.78 30.83 8.96
N VAL A 136 -4.01 31.09 10.03
CA VAL A 136 -4.51 31.73 11.26
C VAL A 136 -4.62 33.25 11.07
N LYS A 137 -3.75 33.87 10.26
CA LYS A 137 -3.73 35.31 9.97
C LYS A 137 -4.89 35.79 9.09
N GLY A 138 -5.53 34.88 8.33
CA GLY A 138 -6.61 35.23 7.40
C GLY A 138 -8.00 35.42 8.02
N ARG A 139 -8.19 35.16 9.32
CA ARG A 139 -9.43 35.50 10.02
C ARG A 139 -9.32 36.95 10.48
N GLY A 140 -10.07 37.84 9.84
CA GLY A 140 -10.13 39.28 10.13
C GLY A 140 -10.74 39.65 11.48
N ASP A 141 -10.32 39.03 12.57
CA ASP A 141 -10.47 39.58 13.92
C ASP A 141 -9.15 40.27 14.25
N GLY A 142 -9.18 41.61 14.33
CA GLY A 142 -8.03 42.49 14.55
C GLY A 142 -7.31 42.35 15.88
N LEU A 143 -7.23 41.16 16.48
CA LEU A 143 -6.31 40.88 17.57
C LEU A 143 -4.92 40.59 16.99
N GLN A 144 -4.04 41.58 17.10
CA GLN A 144 -2.61 41.42 16.90
C GLN A 144 -2.10 40.31 17.83
N VAL A 145 -1.73 39.16 17.26
CA VAL A 145 -0.92 38.16 17.96
C VAL A 145 0.40 38.84 18.32
N PRO A 146 0.87 38.78 19.59
CA PRO A 146 2.13 39.41 19.98
C PRO A 146 3.27 38.92 19.08
N PRO A 147 4.24 39.80 18.74
CA PRO A 147 5.35 39.44 17.86
C PRO A 147 6.12 38.26 18.44
N ARG A 148 6.42 37.26 17.58
CA ARG A 148 7.21 36.09 18.00
C ARG A 148 8.58 36.56 18.47
N PRO A 149 9.10 36.01 19.58
CA PRO A 149 10.45 36.34 20.05
C PRO A 149 11.49 35.93 18.99
N THR A 150 12.48 36.78 18.76
CA THR A 150 13.61 36.51 17.87
C THR A 150 14.77 35.89 18.66
N CYS A 151 15.68 35.22 17.96
CA CYS A 151 16.83 34.58 18.55
C CYS A 151 17.83 35.64 19.05
N ASP A 152 18.10 35.65 20.35
CA ASP A 152 19.05 36.56 21.01
C ASP A 152 20.51 36.31 20.57
N ASN A 153 20.79 35.17 19.91
CA ASN A 153 22.11 34.83 19.37
C ASN A 153 22.29 35.27 17.90
N HIS A 154 21.25 35.82 17.27
CA HIS A 154 21.34 36.44 15.95
C HIS A 154 21.00 37.92 16.05
N ASP A 155 21.88 38.78 15.54
CA ASP A 155 21.65 40.23 15.48
C ASP A 155 20.78 40.66 14.27
N ASP A 156 20.06 39.72 13.65
CA ASP A 156 19.26 39.98 12.45
C ASP A 156 17.85 40.53 12.75
N GLY A 157 17.34 40.34 13.97
CA GLY A 157 15.98 40.72 14.33
C GLY A 157 14.89 39.99 13.54
N GLU A 158 15.23 38.91 12.83
CA GLU A 158 14.34 38.17 11.93
C GLU A 158 14.26 36.68 12.28
N THR A 159 15.35 36.09 12.78
CA THR A 159 15.39 34.66 13.09
C THR A 159 14.50 34.36 14.29
N PRO A 160 13.45 33.53 14.15
CA PRO A 160 12.54 33.25 15.26
C PRO A 160 13.20 32.36 16.32
N ALA A 161 13.03 32.70 17.59
CA ALA A 161 13.38 31.83 18.70
C ALA A 161 12.28 30.80 18.94
N ILE A 162 12.69 29.56 19.23
CA ILE A 162 11.75 28.47 19.54
C ILE A 162 11.96 27.90 20.94
N ILE A 163 13.07 28.24 21.58
CA ILE A 163 13.47 27.74 22.90
C ILE A 163 13.83 28.92 23.78
N LEU A 164 13.26 28.96 24.98
CA LEU A 164 13.70 29.78 26.08
C LEU A 164 14.70 28.98 26.92
N CYS A 165 15.95 29.41 26.91
CA CYS A 165 16.97 28.93 27.82
C CYS A 165 17.06 29.87 29.03
N ASN A 166 17.10 29.30 30.23
CA ASN A 166 17.21 30.09 31.47
C ASN A 166 18.53 30.89 31.59
N VAL A 167 19.54 30.56 30.78
CA VAL A 167 20.86 31.22 30.79
C VAL A 167 21.18 31.87 29.44
N CYS A 168 20.89 31.21 28.32
CA CYS A 168 21.23 31.70 26.98
C CYS A 168 20.16 32.61 26.35
N GLY A 169 19.03 32.85 27.03
CA GLY A 169 17.93 33.64 26.48
C GLY A 169 17.10 32.87 25.44
N ASN A 170 16.48 33.62 24.54
CA ASN A 170 15.65 33.12 23.45
C ASN A 170 16.55 32.64 22.32
N VAL A 171 16.50 31.34 22.00
CA VAL A 171 17.38 30.76 20.96
C VAL A 171 16.56 30.03 19.89
N CYS A 172 17.02 30.13 18.64
CA CYS A 172 16.49 29.35 17.53
C CYS A 172 16.93 27.88 17.63
N ALA A 173 16.36 27.01 16.78
CA ALA A 173 16.66 25.58 16.79
C ALA A 173 18.15 25.27 16.62
N ASP A 174 18.81 26.01 15.73
CA ASP A 174 20.23 25.81 15.43
C ASP A 174 21.12 26.35 16.55
N CYS A 175 20.84 27.55 17.06
CA CYS A 175 21.56 28.09 18.22
C CYS A 175 21.42 27.20 19.46
N ASP A 176 20.23 26.65 19.74
CA ASP A 176 20.07 25.66 20.82
C ASP A 176 20.98 24.45 20.60
N ARG A 177 20.98 23.90 19.37
CA ARG A 177 21.80 22.75 19.01
C ARG A 177 23.28 23.04 19.21
N PHE A 178 23.80 24.18 18.75
CA PHE A 178 25.23 24.46 18.81
C PHE A 178 25.69 24.94 20.19
N LEU A 179 24.94 25.84 20.84
CA LEU A 179 25.31 26.42 22.13
C LEU A 179 25.28 25.38 23.25
N HIS A 180 24.39 24.39 23.18
CA HIS A 180 24.22 23.38 24.24
C HIS A 180 24.97 22.05 23.98
N LEU A 181 25.86 22.00 22.99
CA LEU A 181 26.81 20.89 22.80
C LEU A 181 27.93 20.92 23.85
N HIS A 182 28.30 22.10 24.34
CA HIS A 182 29.44 22.27 25.23
C HIS A 182 29.13 21.77 26.65
N ARG A 183 30.11 21.12 27.32
CA ARG A 183 29.94 20.52 28.67
C ARG A 183 29.39 21.49 29.72
N ARG A 184 29.71 22.78 29.61
CA ARG A 184 29.31 23.82 30.56
C ARG A 184 27.86 24.28 30.39
N THR A 185 27.32 24.18 29.17
CA THR A 185 26.00 24.72 28.81
C THR A 185 24.97 23.61 28.63
N LYS A 186 25.39 22.35 28.45
CA LYS A 186 24.50 21.19 28.27
C LYS A 186 23.47 20.98 29.40
N THR A 187 23.75 21.48 30.61
CA THR A 187 22.86 21.38 31.78
C THR A 187 21.91 22.56 31.94
N HIS A 188 21.90 23.51 31.01
CA HIS A 188 20.94 24.61 31.06
C HIS A 188 19.50 24.09 30.99
N GLN A 189 18.60 24.75 31.72
CA GLN A 189 17.19 24.44 31.70
C GLN A 189 16.56 25.13 30.50
N ARG A 190 15.96 24.34 29.63
CA ARG A 190 15.44 24.78 28.34
C ARG A 190 13.97 24.43 28.25
N GLN A 191 13.17 25.38 27.80
CA GLN A 191 11.73 25.23 27.60
C GLN A 191 11.39 25.68 26.19
N VAL A 192 10.64 24.86 25.45
CA VAL A 192 10.10 25.26 24.15
C VAL A 192 8.96 26.26 24.37
N PHE A 193 8.87 27.31 23.56
CA PHE A 193 7.76 28.25 23.67
C PHE A 193 6.42 27.54 23.52
N LYS A 194 5.43 27.95 24.33
CA LYS A 194 4.10 27.33 24.31
C LYS A 194 3.43 27.45 22.94
N GLU A 195 3.66 28.55 22.21
CA GLU A 195 3.13 28.70 20.85
C GLU A 195 3.78 27.74 19.84
N GLU A 196 5.04 27.35 20.06
CA GLU A 196 5.76 26.35 19.23
C GLU A 196 5.41 24.91 19.64
N GLU A 197 5.12 24.65 20.92
CA GLU A 197 4.53 23.38 21.36
C GLU A 197 3.13 23.17 20.76
N GLU A 198 2.35 24.25 20.63
CA GLU A 198 1.00 24.21 20.05
C GLU A 198 0.99 24.36 18.51
N ALA A 199 2.15 24.58 17.87
CA ALA A 199 2.26 24.74 16.43
C ALA A 199 1.98 23.42 15.69
N ILE A 200 1.11 23.51 14.68
CA ILE A 200 0.79 22.39 13.79
C ILE A 200 1.83 22.30 12.68
N LYS A 201 2.40 21.11 12.49
CA LYS A 201 3.21 20.79 11.30
C LYS A 201 2.42 19.87 10.39
N VAL A 202 2.24 20.29 9.15
CA VAL A 202 1.55 19.53 8.11
C VAL A 202 2.52 19.24 6.99
N ASP A 203 2.57 17.98 6.55
CA ASP A 203 3.46 17.53 5.47
C ASP A 203 2.68 16.65 4.48
N LEU A 204 3.18 16.54 3.25
CA LEU A 204 2.61 15.70 2.21
C LEU A 204 3.73 14.96 1.47
N HIS A 205 3.83 13.65 1.65
CA HIS A 205 4.81 12.80 0.96
C HIS A 205 4.09 11.73 0.13
N GLU A 206 4.32 11.70 -1.18
CA GLU A 206 3.87 10.63 -2.10
C GLU A 206 2.34 10.31 -2.00
N GLY A 207 1.52 11.29 -1.63
CA GLY A 207 0.06 11.15 -1.47
C GLY A 207 -0.41 10.75 -0.07
N CYS A 208 0.51 10.69 0.90
CA CYS A 208 0.26 10.53 2.33
C CYS A 208 0.32 11.91 3.01
N GLY A 209 -0.83 12.37 3.49
CA GLY A 209 -0.94 13.61 4.27
C GLY A 209 -0.65 13.34 5.73
N ARG A 210 0.21 14.15 6.35
CA ARG A 210 0.61 14.05 7.75
C ARG A 210 0.32 15.34 8.49
N THR A 211 -0.12 15.23 9.73
CA THR A 211 -0.14 16.33 10.70
C THR A 211 0.47 15.90 12.02
N LYS A 212 1.25 16.79 12.63
CA LYS A 212 1.99 16.55 13.87
C LYS A 212 1.71 17.67 14.85
N LEU A 213 1.19 17.26 16.00
CA LEU A 213 0.94 18.08 17.19
C LEU A 213 1.83 17.56 18.34
N PHE A 214 1.96 18.33 19.42
CA PHE A 214 2.77 17.89 20.56
C PHE A 214 2.30 16.58 21.18
N TRP A 215 0.99 16.32 21.16
CA TRP A 215 0.36 15.16 21.80
C TRP A 215 -0.03 14.03 20.82
N VAL A 216 0.00 14.28 19.52
CA VAL A 216 -0.42 13.28 18.52
C VAL A 216 0.22 13.51 17.16
N MET A 217 0.53 12.43 16.46
CA MET A 217 0.83 12.43 15.03
C MET A 217 -0.28 11.66 14.31
N ALA A 218 -0.86 12.26 13.28
CA ALA A 218 -1.88 11.63 12.46
C ALA A 218 -1.44 11.66 10.99
N LEU A 219 -1.61 10.54 10.29
CA LEU A 219 -1.28 10.40 8.88
C LEU A 219 -2.39 9.62 8.16
N ALA A 220 -2.62 9.95 6.90
CA ALA A 220 -3.59 9.25 6.06
C ALA A 220 -3.11 9.15 4.62
N ASP A 221 -3.18 7.93 4.06
CA ASP A 221 -2.86 7.67 2.67
C ASP A 221 -4.12 7.67 1.79
N SER A 222 -4.06 8.49 0.74
CA SER A 222 -5.17 8.69 -0.18
C SER A 222 -5.45 7.52 -1.12
N LYS A 223 -4.46 6.68 -1.42
CA LYS A 223 -4.60 5.57 -2.37
C LYS A 223 -5.22 4.34 -1.71
N THR A 224 -4.73 3.99 -0.52
CA THR A 224 -5.13 2.80 0.24
C THR A 224 -6.26 3.06 1.23
N LEU A 225 -6.55 4.34 1.54
CA LEU A 225 -7.51 4.75 2.57
C LEU A 225 -7.19 4.10 3.93
N LYS A 226 -5.89 4.02 4.24
CA LYS A 226 -5.40 3.63 5.56
C LYS A 226 -4.83 4.85 6.25
N ALA A 227 -5.04 4.94 7.55
CA ALA A 227 -4.57 6.02 8.39
C ALA A 227 -3.97 5.48 9.68
N MET A 228 -3.07 6.26 10.28
CA MET A 228 -2.49 5.96 11.59
C MET A 228 -2.57 7.20 12.47
N VAL A 229 -2.86 6.98 13.75
CA VAL A 229 -2.88 8.01 14.78
C VAL A 229 -2.01 7.53 15.94
N GLU A 230 -0.86 8.16 16.13
CA GLU A 230 0.08 7.87 17.21
C GLU A 230 -0.03 8.93 18.31
N PHE A 231 -0.50 8.50 19.48
CA PHE A 231 -0.67 9.35 20.66
C PHE A 231 0.63 9.36 21.48
N ARG A 232 1.08 10.57 21.81
CA ARG A 232 2.26 10.82 22.65
C ARG A 232 1.81 10.96 24.11
N GLU A 233 2.55 10.33 25.02
CA GLU A 233 2.28 10.43 26.45
C GLU A 233 2.51 11.87 26.95
N ALA A 234 1.51 12.44 27.62
CA ALA A 234 1.62 13.73 28.27
C ALA A 234 2.46 13.62 29.54
N THR A 235 3.78 13.67 29.42
CA THR A 235 4.66 13.93 30.58
C THR A 235 4.59 15.42 30.90
N ARG A 236 3.49 15.83 31.55
CA ARG A 236 3.37 17.17 32.13
C ARG A 236 4.47 17.35 33.19
N GLY A 237 5.44 18.23 32.88
CA GLY A 237 6.12 19.04 33.89
C GLY A 237 7.06 18.35 34.87
N LYS A 238 7.69 17.22 34.53
CA LYS A 238 8.93 16.81 35.22
C LYS A 238 10.10 17.09 34.31
N SER A 239 10.88 18.08 34.72
CA SER A 239 12.23 18.38 34.27
C SER A 239 12.94 17.11 33.79
N ALA A 240 13.62 17.22 32.66
CA ALA A 240 14.58 16.22 32.20
C ALA A 240 15.75 16.06 33.20
N SER A 241 15.49 15.52 34.39
CA SER A 241 16.48 14.71 35.08
C SER A 241 16.45 13.38 34.36
N ALA A 242 17.49 13.13 33.55
CA ALA A 242 17.68 11.88 32.84
C ALA A 242 17.49 10.69 33.81
N SER A 243 16.32 10.05 33.76
CA SER A 243 16.22 8.67 34.18
C SER A 243 17.06 7.87 33.18
N THR A 244 18.04 7.15 33.70
CA THR A 244 19.03 6.34 32.98
C THR A 244 18.43 5.12 32.26
N GLY A 245 17.11 5.09 32.03
CA GLY A 245 16.43 4.07 31.25
C GLY A 245 16.38 4.43 29.78
N GLY A 246 17.20 3.78 28.95
CA GLY A 246 17.13 3.94 27.49
C GLY A 246 15.76 3.56 26.93
N VAL A 247 15.32 4.23 25.86
CA VAL A 247 14.13 3.83 25.08
C VAL A 247 14.54 2.89 23.95
N CYS A 248 13.66 1.94 23.60
CA CYS A 248 13.89 1.03 22.49
C CYS A 248 14.10 1.81 21.18
N ARG A 249 15.18 1.51 20.45
CA ARG A 249 15.54 2.11 19.17
C ARG A 249 14.39 2.08 18.14
N PHE A 250 13.60 1.01 18.16
CA PHE A 250 12.62 0.71 17.12
C PHE A 250 11.19 1.09 17.53
N CYS A 251 10.71 0.55 18.66
CA CYS A 251 9.34 0.78 19.12
C CYS A 251 9.20 1.96 20.09
N GLY A 252 10.30 2.56 20.55
CA GLY A 252 10.29 3.68 21.49
C GLY A 252 9.83 3.33 22.92
N ALA A 253 9.62 2.05 23.24
CA ALA A 253 9.20 1.61 24.57
C ALA A 253 10.31 1.88 25.61
N PRO A 254 9.96 2.36 26.83
CA PRO A 254 10.94 2.59 27.89
C PRO A 254 11.56 1.26 28.35
N GLY A 255 12.88 1.23 28.54
CA GLY A 255 13.58 0.03 28.99
C GLY A 255 13.19 -0.35 30.42
N ALA A 256 12.67 -1.56 30.60
CA ALA A 256 12.56 -2.16 31.93
C ALA A 256 13.97 -2.35 32.50
N THR A 257 14.30 -1.59 33.56
CA THR A 257 15.46 -1.81 34.45
C THR A 257 16.79 -2.13 33.78
N GLY A 258 17.59 -1.11 33.49
CA GLY A 258 19.07 -1.13 33.58
C GLY A 258 19.88 -2.13 32.74
N LEU A 259 19.26 -3.04 31.99
CA LEU A 259 19.94 -4.07 31.19
C LEU A 259 19.55 -3.96 29.71
N LEU A 260 19.87 -2.82 29.12
CA LEU A 260 19.87 -2.67 27.66
C LEU A 260 21.29 -2.90 27.15
N SER A 261 21.63 -4.15 26.83
CA SER A 261 22.87 -4.49 26.11
C SER A 261 22.82 -3.95 24.67
N SER A 262 23.95 -3.45 24.17
CA SER A 262 24.22 -3.00 22.80
C SER A 262 23.04 -2.44 22.00
N GLY A 263 22.70 -1.17 22.23
CA GLY A 263 21.87 -0.37 21.31
C GLY A 263 20.42 -0.12 21.73
N ASN A 264 20.07 -0.29 23.01
CA ASN A 264 18.74 -0.01 23.55
C ASN A 264 17.61 -0.68 22.76
N VAL A 265 17.49 -2.00 22.81
CA VAL A 265 16.47 -2.76 22.06
C VAL A 265 15.67 -3.65 23.03
N CYS A 266 14.34 -3.63 22.93
CA CYS A 266 13.46 -4.52 23.72
C CYS A 266 13.44 -5.97 23.18
N SER A 267 12.84 -6.90 23.92
CA SER A 267 12.70 -8.31 23.53
C SER A 267 12.08 -8.49 22.15
N ASP A 268 11.05 -7.71 21.86
CA ASP A 268 10.21 -7.88 20.66
C ASP A 268 10.92 -7.35 19.40
N CYS A 269 11.90 -6.46 19.57
CA CYS A 269 12.66 -5.86 18.47
C CYS A 269 14.04 -6.51 18.27
N ARG A 270 14.33 -7.66 18.91
CA ARG A 270 15.63 -8.34 18.79
C ARG A 270 15.95 -8.76 17.36
N GLU A 271 14.96 -9.24 16.61
CA GLU A 271 15.15 -9.64 15.21
C GLU A 271 15.45 -8.45 14.30
N HIS A 272 14.78 -7.32 14.54
CA HIS A 272 15.08 -6.04 13.88
C HIS A 272 16.52 -5.62 14.17
N ALA A 273 16.96 -5.68 15.42
CA ALA A 273 18.33 -5.33 15.81
C ALA A 273 19.40 -6.24 15.19
N ALA A 274 19.13 -7.54 15.06
CA ALA A 274 20.06 -8.48 14.44
C ALA A 274 20.37 -8.09 12.98
N ASN A 275 19.34 -7.65 12.25
CA ASN A 275 19.44 -7.28 10.84
C ASN A 275 19.77 -5.79 10.62
N ALA A 276 19.77 -4.96 11.66
CA ALA A 276 20.01 -3.52 11.54
C ALA A 276 21.49 -3.19 11.34
N CYS A 277 21.74 -2.10 10.61
CA CYS A 277 23.04 -1.46 10.59
C CYS A 277 23.38 -0.91 11.98
N SER A 278 24.64 -1.10 12.40
CA SER A 278 25.19 -0.59 13.68
C SER A 278 25.97 0.71 13.51
N LYS A 279 26.11 1.24 12.30
CA LYS A 279 26.85 2.48 12.02
C LYS A 279 26.01 3.70 12.40
N THR A 280 26.70 4.78 12.78
CA THR A 280 26.11 6.11 13.02
C THR A 280 26.51 7.03 11.87
N HIS A 281 25.57 7.79 11.32
CA HIS A 281 25.85 8.81 10.32
C HIS A 281 26.62 10.00 10.92
N LEU A 282 27.25 10.80 10.06
CA LEU A 282 27.95 12.03 10.47
C LEU A 282 27.04 13.02 11.21
N CYS A 283 25.74 13.00 10.92
CA CYS A 283 24.73 13.82 11.61
C CYS A 283 24.39 13.32 13.03
N GLY A 284 24.99 12.23 13.49
CA GLY A 284 24.77 11.65 14.83
C GLY A 284 23.60 10.67 14.93
N HIS A 285 22.80 10.50 13.88
CA HIS A 285 21.72 9.50 13.86
C HIS A 285 22.23 8.10 13.53
N LEU A 286 21.66 7.09 14.19
CA LEU A 286 21.90 5.68 13.85
C LEU A 286 21.36 5.37 12.45
N CYS A 287 22.13 4.63 11.66
CA CYS A 287 21.71 4.20 10.33
C CYS A 287 20.53 3.24 10.43
N ASN A 288 19.41 3.58 9.81
CA ASN A 288 18.21 2.74 9.78
C ASN A 288 18.22 1.67 8.66
N GLY A 289 19.35 1.55 7.96
CA GLY A 289 19.61 0.50 6.97
C GLY A 289 19.82 -0.88 7.59
N ILE A 290 20.17 -1.85 6.74
CA ILE A 290 20.46 -3.22 7.17
C ILE A 290 21.97 -3.45 7.37
N ARG A 291 22.31 -4.52 8.11
CA ARG A 291 23.68 -4.94 8.33
C ARG A 291 24.31 -5.40 7.01
N GLY A 292 25.53 -4.97 6.74
CA GLY A 292 26.32 -5.46 5.60
C GLY A 292 26.04 -4.78 4.26
N GLU A 293 25.27 -3.68 4.22
CA GLU A 293 25.13 -2.90 2.99
C GLU A 293 26.45 -2.24 2.58
N ALA A 294 26.75 -2.24 1.28
CA ALA A 294 27.92 -1.58 0.71
C ALA A 294 27.90 -0.08 1.02
N SER A 295 26.75 0.56 0.81
CA SER A 295 26.45 1.93 1.20
C SER A 295 25.32 1.92 2.22
N CYS A 296 25.49 2.62 3.35
CA CYS A 296 24.40 2.79 4.31
C CYS A 296 23.22 3.53 3.67
N LEU A 297 22.01 3.11 4.04
CA LEU A 297 20.78 3.87 3.78
C LEU A 297 20.98 5.34 4.17
N PRO A 298 20.63 6.31 3.30
CA PRO A 298 20.67 7.73 3.66
C PRO A 298 19.86 8.02 4.92
N CYS A 299 20.29 9.03 5.70
CA CYS A 299 19.64 9.34 6.97
C CYS A 299 18.17 9.75 6.75
N LEU A 300 17.24 8.95 7.28
CA LEU A 300 15.80 9.17 7.15
C LEU A 300 15.30 10.46 7.83
N HIS A 301 16.12 11.13 8.63
CA HIS A 301 15.81 12.42 9.24
C HIS A 301 16.19 13.61 8.35
N GLY A 302 16.55 13.39 7.08
CA GLY A 302 16.90 14.46 6.13
C GLY A 302 18.19 15.20 6.46
N CYS A 303 19.03 14.65 7.35
CA CYS A 303 20.18 15.33 7.93
C CYS A 303 21.46 15.29 7.07
N GLY A 304 21.37 15.38 5.75
CA GLY A 304 22.55 15.34 4.88
C GLY A 304 22.29 15.76 3.44
N THR A 305 23.35 15.83 2.64
CA THR A 305 23.31 16.15 1.20
C THR A 305 22.86 14.99 0.31
N ALA A 306 22.51 13.84 0.89
CA ALA A 306 22.14 12.63 0.17
C ALA A 306 20.83 12.84 -0.60
N ARG A 307 20.95 12.96 -1.93
CA ARG A 307 19.83 13.10 -2.86
C ARG A 307 19.17 11.73 -3.10
N GLY A 308 17.85 11.71 -3.23
CA GLY A 308 17.10 10.54 -3.70
C GLY A 308 16.15 9.87 -2.69
N LEU A 309 16.16 10.28 -1.42
CA LEU A 309 15.11 9.89 -0.47
C LEU A 309 13.78 10.55 -0.88
N ARG A 310 12.74 9.74 -1.04
CA ARG A 310 11.35 10.20 -1.26
C ARG A 310 10.49 10.16 0.01
N GLN A 311 11.04 9.59 1.09
CA GLN A 311 10.35 9.32 2.35
C GLN A 311 11.28 9.60 3.53
N ASP A 312 10.70 9.89 4.69
CA ASP A 312 11.40 10.17 5.94
C ASP A 312 11.19 9.07 7.01
N ALA A 313 11.71 9.28 8.21
CA ALA A 313 11.68 8.32 9.31
C ALA A 313 10.28 8.06 9.89
N ASP A 314 9.40 9.05 9.80
CA ASP A 314 8.04 9.04 10.36
C ASP A 314 7.02 8.52 9.32
N ASP A 315 7.41 8.42 8.05
CA ASP A 315 6.58 7.84 6.99
C ASP A 315 6.28 6.36 7.23
N MET A 316 5.09 5.94 6.82
CA MET A 316 4.65 4.55 6.95
C MET A 316 5.28 3.66 5.89
N CYS A 317 5.65 2.44 6.29
CA CYS A 317 5.96 1.42 5.30
C CYS A 317 4.68 1.02 4.55
N MET A 318 4.63 1.34 3.27
CA MET A 318 3.47 1.11 2.39
C MET A 318 3.29 -0.37 1.97
N ILE A 319 3.94 -1.30 2.67
CA ILE A 319 3.70 -2.75 2.57
C ILE A 319 2.92 -3.22 3.80
N CYS A 320 3.46 -3.02 5.01
CA CYS A 320 2.80 -3.47 6.23
C CYS A 320 1.64 -2.55 6.63
N PHE A 321 1.75 -1.25 6.34
CA PHE A 321 0.85 -0.20 6.85
C PHE A 321 0.66 -0.23 8.36
N SER A 322 1.59 -0.86 9.08
CA SER A 322 1.49 -1.09 10.51
C SER A 322 2.49 -0.27 11.30
N GLU A 323 3.62 0.11 10.72
CA GLU A 323 4.71 0.79 11.44
C GLU A 323 5.42 1.81 10.54
N ALA A 324 5.95 2.86 11.17
CA ALA A 324 6.80 3.84 10.52
C ALA A 324 8.12 3.21 10.05
N LEU A 325 8.77 3.81 9.05
CA LEU A 325 10.02 3.31 8.48
C LEU A 325 11.14 3.21 9.53
N SER A 326 11.18 4.10 10.51
CA SER A 326 12.13 4.06 11.64
C SER A 326 11.96 2.88 12.60
N CYS A 327 10.79 2.23 12.63
CA CYS A 327 10.50 1.16 13.57
C CYS A 327 11.12 -0.20 13.20
N ALA A 328 11.73 -0.34 12.01
CA ALA A 328 12.46 -1.53 11.64
C ALA A 328 13.54 -1.19 10.59
N PRO A 329 14.55 -2.06 10.38
CA PRO A 329 15.53 -1.88 9.32
C PRO A 329 14.87 -1.75 7.96
N ALA A 330 15.27 -0.73 7.22
CA ALA A 330 14.69 -0.35 5.94
C ALA A 330 15.73 -0.38 4.82
N ILE A 331 15.25 -0.50 3.60
CA ILE A 331 16.05 -0.44 2.37
C ILE A 331 15.42 0.55 1.40
N GLN A 332 16.25 1.23 0.62
CA GLN A 332 15.83 2.13 -0.44
C GLN A 332 15.91 1.40 -1.78
N LEU A 333 14.79 1.22 -2.45
CA LEU A 333 14.77 0.64 -3.80
C LEU A 333 15.43 1.57 -4.82
N SER A 334 15.78 1.05 -6.00
CA SER A 334 16.35 1.86 -7.09
C SER A 334 15.49 3.06 -7.51
N CYS A 335 14.16 2.97 -7.34
CA CYS A 335 13.22 4.06 -7.59
C CYS A 335 13.22 5.18 -6.52
N GLY A 336 14.00 5.01 -5.43
CA GLY A 336 14.15 5.98 -4.34
C GLY A 336 13.16 5.82 -3.19
N HIS A 337 12.14 4.97 -3.33
CA HIS A 337 11.19 4.65 -2.26
C HIS A 337 11.78 3.69 -1.23
N VAL A 338 11.38 3.86 0.03
CA VAL A 338 11.92 3.16 1.19
C VAL A 338 10.86 2.26 1.81
N PHE A 339 11.25 1.04 2.14
CA PHE A 339 10.39 0.04 2.76
C PHE A 339 11.18 -0.74 3.81
N HIS A 340 10.48 -1.32 4.80
CA HIS A 340 11.15 -2.25 5.70
C HIS A 340 11.66 -3.47 4.94
N TYR A 341 12.89 -3.89 5.24
CA TYR A 341 13.53 -5.02 4.58
C TYR A 341 12.73 -6.32 4.69
N HIS A 342 12.26 -6.64 5.90
CA HIS A 342 11.46 -7.84 6.16
C HIS A 342 10.12 -7.84 5.38
N CYS A 343 9.51 -6.67 5.16
CA CYS A 343 8.29 -6.52 4.38
C CYS A 343 8.54 -6.85 2.91
N CYS A 344 9.62 -6.31 2.33
CA CYS A 344 10.02 -6.63 0.96
C CYS A 344 10.28 -8.15 0.80
N LYS A 345 11.04 -8.75 1.72
CA LYS A 345 11.29 -10.20 1.71
C LYS A 345 10.02 -11.01 1.79
N THR A 346 9.10 -10.64 2.68
CA THR A 346 7.84 -11.35 2.89
C THR A 346 6.96 -11.31 1.63
N VAL A 347 6.82 -10.13 1.01
CA VAL A 347 6.02 -9.97 -0.22
C VAL A 347 6.62 -10.78 -1.37
N LEU A 348 7.93 -10.68 -1.59
CA LEU A 348 8.60 -11.42 -2.67
C LEU A 348 8.58 -12.94 -2.45
N SER A 349 8.71 -13.41 -1.21
CA SER A 349 8.67 -14.83 -0.89
C SER A 349 7.27 -15.43 -1.01
N ARG A 350 6.22 -14.66 -0.66
CA ARG A 350 4.82 -15.08 -0.81
C ARG A 350 4.34 -15.09 -2.26
N SER A 351 5.01 -14.33 -3.13
CA SER A 351 4.66 -14.22 -4.55
C SER A 351 3.25 -13.64 -4.79
N TRP A 352 2.44 -14.27 -5.65
CA TRP A 352 1.09 -13.84 -5.97
C TRP A 352 0.03 -14.61 -5.17
N SER A 353 -1.16 -14.02 -5.07
CA SER A 353 -2.35 -14.67 -4.51
C SER A 353 -3.15 -15.40 -5.59
N GLY A 354 -3.69 -16.57 -5.25
CA GLY A 354 -4.49 -17.39 -6.16
C GLY A 354 -3.65 -18.24 -7.14
N PRO A 355 -4.32 -19.08 -7.95
CA PRO A 355 -3.63 -20.05 -8.81
C PRO A 355 -2.95 -19.41 -10.02
N ARG A 356 -3.50 -18.29 -10.51
CA ARG A 356 -2.98 -17.58 -11.69
C ARG A 356 -1.72 -16.78 -11.34
N ILE A 357 -0.68 -16.96 -12.16
CA ILE A 357 0.55 -16.18 -12.06
C ILE A 357 0.27 -14.70 -12.34
N THR A 358 0.61 -13.84 -11.39
CA THR A 358 0.61 -12.38 -11.56
C THR A 358 1.90 -11.79 -10.99
N PHE A 359 2.34 -10.62 -11.46
CA PHE A 359 3.64 -10.04 -11.09
C PHE A 359 3.53 -8.68 -10.39
N SER A 360 2.33 -8.26 -9.98
CA SER A 360 2.13 -6.97 -9.32
C SER A 360 2.85 -6.87 -7.97
N PHE A 361 3.12 -8.01 -7.32
CA PHE A 361 3.81 -8.10 -6.03
C PHE A 361 5.31 -7.76 -6.10
N SER A 362 5.94 -7.87 -7.27
CA SER A 362 7.35 -7.52 -7.48
C SER A 362 7.56 -6.07 -7.91
N LEU A 363 6.50 -5.26 -7.91
CA LEU A 363 6.52 -3.84 -8.22
C LEU A 363 6.43 -2.99 -6.94
N CYS A 364 7.07 -1.82 -6.95
CA CYS A 364 7.01 -0.86 -5.87
C CYS A 364 5.54 -0.50 -5.55
N PRO A 365 5.07 -0.67 -4.30
CA PRO A 365 3.70 -0.33 -3.91
C PRO A 365 3.28 1.11 -4.24
N ILE A 366 4.24 2.05 -4.25
CA ILE A 366 4.00 3.49 -4.42
C ILE A 366 3.96 3.90 -5.89
N CYS A 367 5.04 3.64 -6.64
CA CYS A 367 5.23 4.11 -8.02
C CYS A 367 5.10 3.04 -9.11
N LYS A 368 4.93 1.76 -8.72
CA LYS A 368 4.82 0.61 -9.64
C LYS A 368 6.05 0.32 -10.50
N ALA A 369 7.18 1.01 -10.28
CA ALA A 369 8.46 0.60 -10.84
C ALA A 369 8.89 -0.78 -10.29
N PRO A 370 9.65 -1.60 -11.04
CA PRO A 370 10.16 -2.88 -10.54
C PRO A 370 10.92 -2.71 -9.23
N MET A 371 10.71 -3.61 -8.27
CA MET A 371 11.49 -3.62 -7.04
C MET A 371 12.91 -4.07 -7.36
N GLU A 372 13.90 -3.24 -7.04
CA GLU A 372 15.31 -3.58 -7.18
C GLU A 372 16.11 -3.12 -5.97
N HIS A 373 16.87 -4.06 -5.41
CA HIS A 373 17.86 -3.79 -4.37
C HIS A 373 18.85 -4.95 -4.30
N GLY A 374 20.12 -4.67 -3.98
CA GLY A 374 21.19 -5.66 -3.97
C GLY A 374 20.87 -6.89 -3.11
N VAL A 375 20.34 -6.68 -1.90
CA VAL A 375 20.01 -7.78 -0.97
C VAL A 375 18.72 -8.54 -1.29
N LEU A 376 17.96 -8.09 -2.29
CA LEU A 376 16.75 -8.78 -2.75
C LEU A 376 17.01 -9.60 -4.02
N ARG A 377 18.22 -9.56 -4.58
CA ARG A 377 18.57 -10.18 -5.87
C ARG A 377 18.22 -11.66 -5.92
N ASP A 378 18.56 -12.41 -4.88
CA ASP A 378 18.30 -13.86 -4.83
C ASP A 378 16.81 -14.21 -4.88
N LEU A 379 15.93 -13.31 -4.41
CA LEU A 379 14.48 -13.46 -4.52
C LEU A 379 13.95 -12.95 -5.86
N LEU A 380 14.52 -11.87 -6.39
CA LEU A 380 14.07 -11.23 -7.61
C LEU A 380 14.46 -12.00 -8.88
N GLU A 381 15.63 -12.63 -8.92
CA GLU A 381 16.14 -13.36 -10.07
C GLU A 381 15.19 -14.48 -10.55
N PRO A 382 14.72 -15.41 -9.68
CA PRO A 382 13.76 -16.43 -10.12
C PRO A 382 12.41 -15.83 -10.54
N ILE A 383 11.98 -14.72 -9.94
CA ILE A 383 10.75 -14.02 -10.32
C ILE A 383 10.89 -13.42 -11.73
N ARG A 384 12.04 -12.83 -12.05
CA ARG A 384 12.35 -12.28 -13.37
C ARG A 384 12.40 -13.37 -14.43
N ALA A 385 13.07 -14.48 -14.14
CA ALA A 385 13.10 -15.64 -15.04
C ALA A 385 11.69 -16.19 -15.32
N LEU A 386 10.83 -16.26 -14.30
CA LEU A 386 9.43 -16.67 -14.48
C LEU A 386 8.64 -15.64 -15.32
N PHE A 387 8.85 -14.34 -15.08
CA PHE A 387 8.21 -13.27 -15.85
C PHE A 387 8.58 -13.36 -17.33
N GLU A 388 9.87 -13.50 -17.65
CA GLU A 388 10.36 -13.65 -19.02
C GLU A 388 9.85 -14.92 -19.68
N ASP A 389 9.79 -16.06 -18.97
CA ASP A 389 9.24 -17.31 -19.50
C ASP A 389 7.75 -17.17 -19.85
N VAL A 390 6.96 -16.59 -18.95
CA VAL A 390 5.52 -16.37 -19.17
C VAL A 390 5.29 -15.36 -20.29
N GLN A 391 6.01 -14.24 -20.31
CA GLN A 391 5.91 -13.22 -21.35
C GLN A 391 6.24 -13.79 -22.74
N ARG A 392 7.32 -14.56 -22.85
CA ARG A 392 7.72 -15.23 -24.09
C ARG A 392 6.66 -16.20 -24.58
N LYS A 393 6.11 -17.04 -23.69
CA LYS A 393 5.04 -17.99 -24.05
C LYS A 393 3.75 -17.28 -24.46
N ALA A 394 3.39 -16.21 -23.75
CA ALA A 394 2.19 -15.42 -24.03
C ALA A 394 2.30 -14.72 -25.39
N LEU A 395 3.45 -14.11 -25.69
CA LEU A 395 3.71 -13.45 -26.97
C LEU A 395 3.69 -14.46 -28.13
N MET A 396 4.37 -15.61 -27.96
CA MET A 396 4.34 -16.69 -28.95
C MET A 396 2.89 -17.15 -29.21
N ARG A 397 2.09 -17.32 -28.17
CA ARG A 397 0.68 -17.69 -28.32
C ARG A 397 -0.12 -16.63 -29.10
N LEU A 398 0.11 -15.35 -28.80
CA LEU A 398 -0.54 -14.22 -29.47
C LEU A 398 -0.22 -14.19 -30.98
N GLU A 399 1.04 -14.47 -31.34
CA GLU A 399 1.49 -14.52 -32.73
C GLU A 399 0.82 -15.65 -33.50
N TYR A 400 0.77 -16.86 -32.93
CA TYR A 400 0.14 -18.03 -33.53
C TYR A 400 -1.38 -17.93 -33.64
N GLU A 401 -2.01 -17.12 -32.79
CA GLU A 401 -3.44 -16.78 -32.91
C GLU A 401 -3.71 -15.65 -33.92
N GLY A 402 -2.66 -15.04 -34.50
CA GLY A 402 -2.81 -13.91 -35.43
C GLY A 402 -3.26 -12.61 -34.75
N LEU A 403 -3.34 -12.57 -33.42
CA LEU A 403 -3.84 -11.44 -32.64
C LEU A 403 -2.79 -10.35 -32.38
N HIS A 404 -1.54 -10.57 -32.80
CA HIS A 404 -0.46 -9.58 -32.72
C HIS A 404 -0.74 -8.29 -33.53
N ARG A 405 -1.74 -8.32 -34.43
CA ARG A 405 -2.20 -7.15 -35.22
C ARG A 405 -3.53 -6.57 -34.74
N ALA A 406 -4.07 -7.03 -33.61
CA ALA A 406 -5.34 -6.57 -33.09
C ALA A 406 -5.36 -5.04 -32.90
N GLU A 407 -6.52 -4.41 -33.09
CA GLU A 407 -6.68 -2.96 -32.92
C GLU A 407 -6.21 -2.45 -31.56
N ALA A 408 -6.33 -3.27 -30.51
CA ALA A 408 -5.83 -2.96 -29.17
C ALA A 408 -4.31 -2.69 -29.11
N ILE A 409 -3.55 -3.16 -30.10
CA ILE A 409 -2.09 -3.02 -30.23
C ILE A 409 -1.73 -2.02 -31.34
N THR A 410 -2.47 -2.00 -32.44
CA THR A 410 -2.14 -1.21 -33.63
C THR A 410 -2.79 0.17 -33.66
N ALA A 411 -3.91 0.38 -32.97
CA ALA A 411 -4.62 1.66 -33.00
C ALA A 411 -3.94 2.73 -32.11
N PRO A 412 -3.65 3.93 -32.65
CA PRO A 412 -3.11 5.03 -31.87
C PRO A 412 -4.05 5.40 -30.70
N GLY A 413 -3.52 5.46 -29.48
CA GLY A 413 -4.29 5.76 -28.27
C GLY A 413 -4.94 4.55 -27.60
N ALA A 414 -4.84 3.35 -28.17
CA ALA A 414 -5.22 2.12 -27.47
C ALA A 414 -4.30 1.86 -26.26
N ARG A 415 -4.83 1.17 -25.25
CA ARG A 415 -4.11 0.89 -23.98
C ARG A 415 -2.77 0.18 -24.20
N PHE A 416 -2.67 -0.69 -25.21
CA PHE A 416 -1.47 -1.47 -25.52
C PHE A 416 -0.85 -1.06 -26.86
N HIS A 417 -1.06 0.19 -27.29
CA HIS A 417 -0.49 0.67 -28.54
C HIS A 417 1.04 0.49 -28.56
N GLY A 418 1.54 -0.36 -29.46
CA GLY A 418 2.97 -0.72 -29.56
C GLY A 418 3.47 -1.70 -28.49
N ASP A 419 2.60 -2.30 -27.68
CA ASP A 419 2.96 -3.26 -26.60
C ASP A 419 2.20 -4.60 -26.73
N PRO A 420 2.58 -5.47 -27.68
CA PRO A 420 1.94 -6.78 -27.85
C PRO A 420 2.19 -7.71 -26.64
N ALA A 421 3.30 -7.55 -25.94
CA ALA A 421 3.64 -8.40 -24.80
C ALA A 421 2.74 -8.08 -23.60
N GLY A 422 2.49 -6.80 -23.31
CA GLY A 422 1.54 -6.37 -22.30
C GLY A 422 0.11 -6.85 -22.60
N PHE A 423 -0.32 -6.75 -23.86
CA PHE A 423 -1.63 -7.28 -24.29
C PHE A 423 -1.74 -8.80 -24.06
N ALA A 424 -0.72 -9.56 -24.43
CA ALA A 424 -0.70 -11.01 -24.24
C ALA A 424 -0.74 -11.40 -22.74
N MET A 425 0.02 -10.71 -21.90
CA MET A 425 0.07 -10.93 -20.45
C MET A 425 -1.25 -10.59 -19.73
N GLU A 426 -2.01 -9.62 -20.25
CA GLU A 426 -3.36 -9.32 -19.74
C GLU A 426 -4.41 -10.32 -20.25
N ARG A 427 -4.27 -10.80 -21.49
CA ARG A 427 -5.23 -11.69 -22.14
C ARG A 427 -5.17 -13.13 -21.65
N TYR A 428 -3.97 -13.68 -21.46
CA TYR A 428 -3.77 -15.10 -21.19
C TYR A 428 -3.50 -15.39 -19.71
N ALA A 429 -4.02 -16.53 -19.23
CA ALA A 429 -3.79 -17.04 -17.88
C ALA A 429 -2.73 -18.14 -17.91
N TYR A 430 -1.70 -17.97 -17.07
CA TYR A 430 -0.64 -18.96 -16.85
C TYR A 430 -0.63 -19.42 -15.39
N TYR A 431 -0.24 -20.68 -15.21
CA TYR A 431 -0.22 -21.39 -13.93
C TYR A 431 1.11 -22.13 -13.76
N VAL A 432 1.55 -22.37 -12.52
CA VAL A 432 2.77 -23.14 -12.25
C VAL A 432 2.41 -24.60 -12.04
N CYS A 433 2.96 -25.49 -12.86
CA CYS A 433 2.74 -26.92 -12.70
C CYS A 433 3.39 -27.42 -11.40
N PHE A 434 2.64 -28.14 -10.57
CA PHE A 434 3.13 -28.70 -9.31
C PHE A 434 4.26 -29.70 -9.51
N LYS A 435 4.20 -30.53 -10.56
CA LYS A 435 5.16 -31.61 -10.80
C LYS A 435 6.49 -31.09 -11.37
N CYS A 436 6.44 -30.35 -12.48
CA CYS A 436 7.66 -29.91 -13.19
C CYS A 436 8.08 -28.46 -12.90
N LYS A 437 7.29 -27.70 -12.14
CA LYS A 437 7.52 -26.28 -11.79
C LYS A 437 7.58 -25.30 -12.97
N LYS A 438 7.24 -25.73 -14.19
CA LYS A 438 7.15 -24.87 -15.37
C LYS A 438 5.80 -24.16 -15.45
N ALA A 439 5.80 -22.94 -15.98
CA ALA A 439 4.57 -22.23 -16.32
C ALA A 439 3.87 -22.89 -17.52
N TYR A 440 2.56 -23.06 -17.45
CA TYR A 440 1.74 -23.59 -18.55
C TYR A 440 0.48 -22.74 -18.76
N TYR A 441 -0.04 -22.78 -19.99
CA TYR A 441 -1.22 -22.04 -20.39
C TYR A 441 -2.49 -22.71 -19.85
N GLY A 442 -3.40 -21.92 -19.27
CA GLY A 442 -4.67 -22.40 -18.74
C GLY A 442 -5.90 -21.69 -19.32
N GLY A 443 -5.78 -21.05 -20.48
CA GLY A 443 -6.89 -20.36 -21.14
C GLY A 443 -6.79 -18.83 -21.11
N GLU A 444 -7.83 -18.18 -21.62
CA GLU A 444 -7.97 -16.73 -21.52
C GLU A 444 -8.47 -16.30 -20.15
N VAL A 445 -8.05 -15.11 -19.71
CA VAL A 445 -8.45 -14.53 -18.42
C VAL A 445 -9.96 -14.33 -18.30
N ARG A 446 -10.67 -14.14 -19.41
CA ARG A 446 -12.14 -14.02 -19.40
C ARG A 446 -12.81 -15.26 -18.80
N CYS A 447 -12.24 -16.44 -18.98
CA CYS A 447 -12.73 -17.69 -18.38
C CYS A 447 -12.41 -17.78 -16.87
N ASP A 448 -11.46 -16.99 -16.39
CA ASP A 448 -11.00 -16.92 -14.99
C ASP A 448 -11.83 -15.90 -14.17
N VAL A 449 -12.30 -14.81 -14.80
CA VAL A 449 -13.08 -13.74 -14.13
C VAL A 449 -14.46 -14.20 -13.64
N GLU A 450 -15.07 -15.21 -14.30
CA GLU A 450 -16.38 -15.77 -13.89
C GLU A 450 -16.33 -16.66 -12.63
N ALA A 451 -15.11 -17.01 -12.16
CA ALA A 451 -14.88 -17.85 -10.98
C ALA A 451 -14.93 -17.07 -9.65
N GLY A 452 -14.61 -15.76 -9.67
CA GLY A 452 -14.37 -14.98 -8.43
C GLY A 452 -13.00 -15.28 -7.81
N PRO A 453 -12.56 -14.52 -6.79
CA PRO A 453 -11.28 -14.77 -6.12
C PRO A 453 -11.36 -16.04 -5.26
N VAL A 454 -10.67 -17.10 -5.68
CA VAL A 454 -10.50 -18.33 -4.92
C VAL A 454 -9.16 -18.24 -4.19
N ASP A 455 -9.19 -17.85 -2.91
CA ASP A 455 -7.97 -17.76 -2.09
C ASP A 455 -7.50 -19.14 -1.60
N ASP A 456 -8.39 -20.14 -1.55
CA ASP A 456 -8.08 -21.53 -1.17
C ASP A 456 -8.18 -22.47 -2.38
N TYR A 457 -7.03 -22.87 -2.90
CA TYR A 457 -6.90 -23.93 -3.89
C TYR A 457 -5.75 -24.86 -3.49
N ASP A 458 -5.78 -26.12 -3.90
CA ASP A 458 -4.65 -27.04 -3.69
C ASP A 458 -3.64 -26.89 -4.84
N PRO A 459 -2.40 -26.41 -4.58
CA PRO A 459 -1.38 -26.31 -5.61
C PRO A 459 -1.04 -27.64 -6.26
N ALA A 460 -1.28 -28.79 -5.59
CA ALA A 460 -1.02 -30.12 -6.14
C ALA A 460 -1.90 -30.46 -7.35
N GLU A 461 -3.05 -29.80 -7.49
CA GLU A 461 -4.00 -30.00 -8.57
C GLU A 461 -3.66 -29.19 -9.83
N LEU A 462 -2.76 -28.20 -9.73
CA LEU A 462 -2.25 -27.46 -10.90
C LEU A 462 -1.21 -28.30 -11.63
N VAL A 463 -1.62 -29.03 -12.66
CA VAL A 463 -0.74 -29.90 -13.44
C VAL A 463 -0.87 -29.58 -14.93
N CYS A 464 0.26 -29.32 -15.58
CA CYS A 464 0.28 -29.08 -17.03
C CYS A 464 -0.05 -30.36 -17.82
N GLY A 465 -0.51 -30.21 -19.06
CA GLY A 465 -0.91 -31.35 -19.91
C GLY A 465 0.19 -32.41 -20.10
N ALA A 466 1.46 -32.00 -20.15
CA ALA A 466 2.59 -32.93 -20.22
C ALA A 466 2.73 -33.83 -18.97
N CYS A 467 2.34 -33.32 -17.81
CA CYS A 467 2.44 -34.01 -16.52
C CYS A 467 1.15 -34.73 -16.11
N SER A 468 0.06 -34.54 -16.85
CA SER A 468 -1.25 -35.16 -16.68
C SER A 468 -1.69 -35.98 -17.91
N ASP A 469 -0.74 -36.43 -18.74
CA ASP A 469 -1.01 -37.17 -19.97
C ASP A 469 -1.57 -38.58 -19.72
N ILE A 470 -2.90 -38.67 -19.55
CA ILE A 470 -3.62 -39.96 -19.41
C ILE A 470 -3.86 -40.59 -20.79
N SER A 471 -4.01 -39.79 -21.83
CA SER A 471 -4.44 -40.24 -23.15
C SER A 471 -3.30 -40.67 -24.07
N ARG A 472 -2.03 -40.59 -23.61
CA ARG A 472 -0.81 -40.79 -24.42
C ARG A 472 -0.87 -39.93 -25.68
N ALA A 473 -1.10 -38.64 -25.49
CA ALA A 473 -1.27 -37.70 -26.59
C ALA A 473 -0.08 -37.73 -27.55
N GLN A 474 -0.35 -37.61 -28.85
CA GLN A 474 0.72 -37.54 -29.84
C GLN A 474 1.61 -36.31 -29.59
N MET A 475 2.91 -36.55 -29.51
CA MET A 475 3.89 -35.49 -29.32
C MET A 475 3.94 -34.58 -30.55
N CYS A 476 3.98 -33.27 -30.33
CA CYS A 476 4.16 -32.32 -31.41
C CYS A 476 5.57 -32.46 -31.99
N PRO A 477 5.74 -32.61 -33.31
CA PRO A 477 7.06 -32.69 -33.92
C PRO A 477 7.93 -31.45 -33.68
N LYS A 478 7.31 -30.28 -33.53
CA LYS A 478 7.99 -28.99 -33.32
C LYS A 478 8.22 -28.65 -31.85
N HIS A 479 7.26 -28.99 -30.98
CA HIS A 479 7.24 -28.48 -29.60
C HIS A 479 7.12 -29.59 -28.54
N GLY A 480 7.26 -30.86 -28.92
CA GLY A 480 7.10 -32.00 -28.02
C GLY A 480 5.80 -31.93 -27.23
N THR A 481 5.91 -31.89 -25.91
CA THR A 481 4.78 -31.78 -24.96
C THR A 481 4.69 -30.40 -24.30
N ASP A 482 5.54 -29.44 -24.65
CA ASP A 482 5.65 -28.16 -23.92
C ASP A 482 4.37 -27.31 -23.98
N PHE A 483 3.60 -27.45 -25.05
CA PHE A 483 2.30 -26.79 -25.24
C PHE A 483 1.14 -27.80 -25.33
N LEU A 484 1.30 -28.98 -24.72
CA LEU A 484 0.22 -29.97 -24.68
C LEU A 484 -0.90 -29.45 -23.76
N GLU A 485 -2.10 -29.32 -24.34
CA GLU A 485 -3.30 -28.85 -23.64
C GLU A 485 -4.35 -29.95 -23.57
N TYR A 486 -5.15 -29.94 -22.51
CA TYR A 486 -6.34 -30.79 -22.37
C TYR A 486 -7.60 -29.94 -22.37
N LYS A 487 -8.67 -30.53 -22.86
CA LYS A 487 -10.02 -29.99 -22.75
C LYS A 487 -10.55 -30.26 -21.33
N CYS A 488 -11.28 -29.30 -20.76
CA CYS A 488 -12.11 -29.55 -19.59
C CYS A 488 -13.13 -30.65 -19.89
N ARG A 489 -13.16 -31.70 -19.06
CA ARG A 489 -14.08 -32.83 -19.25
C ARG A 489 -15.53 -32.37 -19.38
N TYR A 490 -15.92 -31.31 -18.68
CA TYR A 490 -17.30 -30.85 -18.54
C TYR A 490 -17.69 -29.65 -19.41
N CYS A 491 -16.77 -29.04 -20.18
CA CYS A 491 -17.11 -27.94 -21.10
C CYS A 491 -16.09 -27.76 -22.24
N CYS A 492 -16.38 -26.89 -23.19
CA CYS A 492 -15.49 -26.52 -24.29
C CYS A 492 -14.51 -25.40 -23.87
N SER A 493 -13.71 -25.65 -22.83
CA SER A 493 -12.64 -24.75 -22.38
C SER A 493 -11.34 -25.52 -22.16
N VAL A 494 -10.21 -24.82 -22.19
CA VAL A 494 -8.90 -25.40 -21.83
C VAL A 494 -8.89 -25.72 -20.34
N ALA A 495 -8.30 -26.86 -19.98
CA ALA A 495 -8.17 -27.30 -18.60
C ALA A 495 -7.03 -26.55 -17.88
N VAL A 496 -7.25 -26.30 -16.60
CA VAL A 496 -6.32 -25.68 -15.66
C VAL A 496 -5.92 -26.69 -14.58
N PHE A 497 -6.90 -27.39 -14.00
CA PHE A 497 -6.71 -28.32 -12.91
C PHE A 497 -6.75 -29.76 -13.38
N PHE A 498 -6.02 -30.62 -12.67
CA PHE A 498 -6.01 -32.05 -12.82
C PHE A 498 -6.26 -32.72 -11.47
N CYS A 499 -7.50 -33.13 -11.23
CA CYS A 499 -7.94 -33.65 -9.95
C CYS A 499 -8.11 -35.17 -9.99
N PHE A 500 -8.00 -35.80 -8.82
CA PHE A 500 -8.27 -37.23 -8.62
C PHE A 500 -7.42 -38.16 -9.51
N GLY A 501 -6.30 -37.65 -10.03
CA GLY A 501 -5.42 -38.39 -10.94
C GLY A 501 -6.05 -38.79 -12.28
N THR A 502 -7.25 -38.28 -12.61
CA THR A 502 -8.05 -38.80 -13.74
C THR A 502 -8.79 -37.73 -14.53
N THR A 503 -9.05 -36.55 -13.96
CA THR A 503 -10.04 -35.61 -14.52
C THR A 503 -9.48 -34.20 -14.70
N HIS A 504 -9.63 -33.66 -15.91
CA HIS A 504 -9.25 -32.28 -16.24
C HIS A 504 -10.41 -31.30 -16.09
N PHE A 505 -10.20 -30.19 -15.38
CA PHE A 505 -11.18 -29.13 -15.14
C PHE A 505 -10.64 -27.76 -15.59
N CYS A 506 -11.49 -26.92 -16.20
CA CYS A 506 -11.24 -25.47 -16.23
C CYS A 506 -11.57 -24.86 -14.86
N ASN A 507 -11.11 -23.63 -14.60
CA ASN A 507 -11.29 -23.00 -13.28
C ASN A 507 -12.77 -22.94 -12.85
N ALA A 508 -13.65 -22.43 -13.71
CA ALA A 508 -15.08 -22.34 -13.39
C ALA A 508 -15.79 -23.69 -13.17
N CYS A 509 -15.35 -24.77 -13.82
CA CYS A 509 -15.90 -26.11 -13.54
C CYS A 509 -15.28 -26.76 -12.30
N HIS A 510 -14.05 -26.38 -11.93
CA HIS A 510 -13.38 -26.81 -10.71
C HIS A 510 -14.06 -26.21 -9.47
N ASP A 511 -14.42 -24.93 -9.49
CA ASP A 511 -15.16 -24.30 -8.38
C ASP A 511 -16.48 -25.00 -8.05
N ASP A 512 -17.14 -25.57 -9.06
CA ASP A 512 -18.44 -26.23 -8.98
C ASP A 512 -18.30 -27.75 -9.20
N PHE A 513 -17.13 -28.32 -8.93
CA PHE A 513 -16.80 -29.71 -9.29
C PHE A 513 -17.79 -30.72 -8.69
N GLN A 514 -18.24 -30.48 -7.45
CA GLN A 514 -19.20 -31.35 -6.76
C GLN A 514 -20.50 -31.49 -7.54
N ARG A 515 -20.98 -30.42 -8.17
CA ARG A 515 -22.21 -30.47 -8.97
C ARG A 515 -21.93 -31.04 -10.35
N VAL A 516 -20.94 -30.49 -11.07
CA VAL A 516 -20.72 -30.87 -12.48
C VAL A 516 -20.23 -32.31 -12.63
N ALA A 517 -19.46 -32.84 -11.67
CA ALA A 517 -18.98 -34.23 -11.71
C ALA A 517 -20.08 -35.25 -11.38
N ASN A 518 -21.11 -34.85 -10.63
CA ASN A 518 -22.25 -35.70 -10.26
C ASN A 518 -23.40 -35.69 -11.28
N LEU A 519 -23.35 -34.82 -12.30
CA LEU A 519 -24.34 -34.81 -13.38
C LEU A 519 -24.20 -36.09 -14.23
N PRO A 520 -25.31 -36.81 -14.51
CA PRO A 520 -25.31 -37.90 -15.47
C PRO A 520 -24.83 -37.42 -16.84
N LYS A 521 -24.03 -38.23 -17.55
CA LYS A 521 -23.47 -37.88 -18.87
C LYS A 521 -24.53 -37.39 -19.86
N GLN A 522 -25.75 -37.92 -19.80
CA GLN A 522 -26.87 -37.56 -20.67
C GLN A 522 -27.40 -36.14 -20.43
N GLN A 523 -27.16 -35.57 -19.24
CA GLN A 523 -27.61 -34.23 -18.85
C GLN A 523 -26.53 -33.17 -19.07
N LEU A 524 -25.32 -33.57 -19.47
CA LEU A 524 -24.26 -32.62 -19.79
C LEU A 524 -24.59 -31.89 -21.11
N PRO A 525 -24.27 -30.59 -21.21
CA PRO A 525 -24.49 -29.83 -22.44
C PRO A 525 -23.69 -30.41 -23.60
N ARG A 526 -24.27 -30.33 -24.80
CA ARG A 526 -23.60 -30.72 -26.04
C ARG A 526 -22.72 -29.57 -26.52
N CYS A 527 -21.75 -29.88 -27.37
CA CYS A 527 -20.97 -28.84 -28.04
C CYS A 527 -21.92 -27.92 -28.84
N PRO A 528 -21.84 -26.59 -28.68
CA PRO A 528 -20.90 -25.83 -27.84
C PRO A 528 -21.29 -25.75 -26.36
N ALA A 529 -20.41 -26.27 -25.49
CA ALA A 529 -20.65 -26.35 -24.04
C ALA A 529 -19.86 -25.28 -23.28
N GLY A 530 -20.53 -24.48 -22.46
CA GLY A 530 -19.93 -23.52 -21.55
C GLY A 530 -19.62 -24.12 -20.18
N PRO A 531 -18.82 -23.43 -19.34
CA PRO A 531 -18.54 -23.88 -17.97
C PRO A 531 -19.81 -24.05 -17.11
N LYS A 532 -19.68 -24.76 -15.99
CA LYS A 532 -20.78 -24.98 -15.01
C LYS A 532 -22.04 -25.59 -15.65
N ALA A 533 -21.85 -26.52 -16.60
CA ALA A 533 -22.91 -27.23 -17.33
C ALA A 533 -23.89 -26.31 -18.11
N LYS A 534 -23.38 -25.20 -18.65
CA LYS A 534 -24.17 -24.26 -19.45
C LYS A 534 -24.15 -24.65 -20.94
N GLN A 535 -25.32 -24.68 -21.58
CA GLN A 535 -25.40 -24.79 -23.04
C GLN A 535 -25.15 -23.42 -23.67
N LEU A 536 -24.21 -23.33 -24.62
CA LEU A 536 -23.99 -22.10 -25.39
C LEU A 536 -24.88 -22.09 -26.64
N GLU A 537 -25.13 -20.90 -27.15
CA GLU A 537 -25.84 -20.67 -28.41
C GLU A 537 -24.88 -20.81 -29.60
N GLY A 538 -25.42 -21.24 -30.75
CA GLY A 538 -24.65 -21.47 -31.98
C GLY A 538 -24.18 -22.91 -32.18
N GLU A 539 -23.49 -23.15 -33.30
CA GLU A 539 -22.99 -24.49 -33.67
C GLU A 539 -21.45 -24.60 -33.58
N GLU A 540 -20.75 -23.47 -33.44
CA GLU A 540 -19.30 -23.42 -33.45
C GLU A 540 -18.71 -23.72 -32.06
N CYS A 541 -17.80 -24.68 -31.98
CA CYS A 541 -17.10 -25.01 -30.75
C CYS A 541 -16.15 -23.86 -30.34
N PRO A 542 -16.18 -23.39 -29.07
CA PRO A 542 -15.22 -22.38 -28.58
C PRO A 542 -13.73 -22.79 -28.67
N LEU A 543 -13.45 -24.08 -28.85
CA LEU A 543 -12.08 -24.60 -29.02
C LEU A 543 -11.73 -24.82 -30.51
N HIS A 544 -12.65 -24.52 -31.43
CA HIS A 544 -12.55 -24.67 -32.89
C HIS A 544 -11.99 -26.04 -33.33
N ILE A 545 -12.36 -27.11 -32.61
CA ILE A 545 -11.89 -28.48 -32.86
C ILE A 545 -13.03 -29.48 -32.64
N LYS A 546 -13.04 -30.55 -33.45
CA LYS A 546 -13.91 -31.70 -33.21
C LYS A 546 -13.36 -32.50 -32.03
N HIS A 547 -14.20 -32.75 -31.04
CA HIS A 547 -13.84 -33.50 -29.84
C HIS A 547 -14.97 -34.46 -29.44
N PRO A 548 -14.68 -35.47 -28.60
CA PRO A 548 -15.70 -36.36 -28.04
C PRO A 548 -16.78 -35.62 -27.25
N PRO A 549 -17.93 -36.26 -26.96
CA PRO A 549 -18.99 -35.68 -26.15
C PRO A 549 -18.51 -35.17 -24.78
N THR A 550 -19.19 -34.16 -24.26
CA THR A 550 -18.95 -33.65 -22.89
C THR A 550 -19.08 -34.78 -21.87
N GLY A 551 -18.13 -34.86 -20.94
CA GLY A 551 -17.99 -35.96 -19.97
C GLY A 551 -16.83 -36.91 -20.26
N GLU A 552 -16.05 -36.66 -21.31
CA GLU A 552 -14.89 -37.46 -21.73
C GLU A 552 -13.60 -36.63 -21.79
N GLU A 553 -12.50 -37.26 -21.42
CA GLU A 553 -11.16 -36.67 -21.45
C GLU A 553 -10.68 -36.55 -22.90
N PHE A 554 -10.08 -35.41 -23.23
CA PHE A 554 -9.60 -35.16 -24.58
C PHE A 554 -8.35 -34.30 -24.60
N ALA A 555 -7.26 -34.84 -25.13
CA ALA A 555 -6.06 -34.07 -25.43
C ALA A 555 -6.31 -33.20 -26.66
N LEU A 556 -6.09 -31.91 -26.51
CA LEU A 556 -6.21 -30.93 -27.60
C LEU A 556 -4.96 -30.92 -28.50
N GLY A 557 -3.89 -31.57 -28.05
CA GLY A 557 -2.58 -31.54 -28.70
C GLY A 557 -1.85 -30.23 -28.41
N CYS A 558 -1.01 -29.80 -29.35
CA CYS A 558 -0.19 -28.60 -29.21
C CYS A 558 -1.03 -27.33 -29.42
N GLY A 559 -1.24 -26.57 -28.35
CA GLY A 559 -2.09 -25.37 -28.34
C GLY A 559 -1.66 -24.28 -29.32
N VAL A 560 -0.35 -24.11 -29.56
CA VAL A 560 0.17 -23.13 -30.53
C VAL A 560 -0.01 -23.62 -31.97
N CYS A 561 0.30 -24.88 -32.27
CA CYS A 561 0.17 -25.42 -33.64
C CYS A 561 -1.29 -25.52 -34.08
N ARG A 562 -2.22 -25.81 -33.16
CA ARG A 562 -3.64 -25.90 -33.47
C ARG A 562 -4.17 -24.65 -34.17
N ASN A 563 -3.74 -23.47 -33.71
CA ASN A 563 -4.21 -22.19 -34.24
C ASN A 563 -3.50 -21.77 -35.54
N ALA A 564 -2.34 -22.37 -35.84
CA ALA A 564 -1.65 -22.16 -37.11
C ALA A 564 -2.27 -22.97 -38.27
N HIS A 565 -2.99 -24.06 -37.99
CA HIS A 565 -3.66 -24.87 -39.00
C HIS A 565 -5.04 -24.34 -39.42
N THR A 566 -5.52 -23.28 -38.77
CA THR A 566 -6.75 -22.54 -39.12
C THR A 566 -6.53 -21.38 -40.11
N PHE A 567 -5.31 -21.20 -40.61
CA PHE A 567 -4.96 -20.21 -41.65
C PHE A 567 -4.43 -20.88 -42.91
#